data_AF-A0A976DIS3-F1
#
_entry.id   AF-A0A976DIS3-F1
#
_cell.length_a   1.000
_cell.length_b   1.000
_cell.length_c   1.000
_cell.angle_alpha   90.00
_cell.angle_beta   90.00
_cell.angle_gamma   90.00
#
_symmetry.space_group_name_H-M   'P 1'
#
loop_
_entity.id
_entity.type
_entity.pdbx_description
1 polymer ?
#
loop_
_entity_poly.entity_id
_entity_poly.type
_entity_poly.pdbx_seq_one_letter_code
_entity_poly.pdbx_strand_id
1 'polypeptide(L)'
;MNPVDPVRRQLDVYDAHDTERFVAEYADDVKVFRPPATGPILSGKQAFKVRYAKNRFALPNRQSEVVNRIVAGNIKKWGPTPTLSV
;
A
#
# COMPACT_ATOMS: atom_id res chain seq x y z
N MET A 1 11.95 6.87 -12.94
CA MET A 1 10.87 7.03 -11.92
C MET A 1 11.50 6.86 -10.55
N ASN A 2 11.34 7.83 -9.64
CA ASN A 2 11.84 7.71 -8.27
C ASN A 2 10.78 6.96 -7.43
N PRO A 3 11.12 5.85 -6.75
CA PRO A 3 10.17 5.09 -5.94
C PRO A 3 9.60 5.89 -4.76
N VAL A 4 10.24 7.00 -4.39
CA VAL A 4 9.79 7.88 -3.30
C VAL A 4 8.53 8.67 -3.68
N ASP A 5 8.40 9.08 -4.94
CA ASP A 5 7.35 10.01 -5.37
C ASP A 5 5.93 9.45 -5.20
N PRO A 6 5.59 8.22 -5.65
CA PRO A 6 4.25 7.68 -5.43
C PRO A 6 3.96 7.51 -3.94
N VAL A 7 4.94 7.12 -3.12
CA VAL A 7 4.75 6.93 -1.67
C VAL A 7 4.58 8.26 -0.93
N ARG A 8 5.18 9.36 -1.43
CA ARG A 8 4.90 10.71 -0.91
C ARG A 8 3.48 11.13 -1.21
N ARG A 9 3.06 11.04 -2.48
CA ARG A 9 1.69 11.40 -2.88
C ARG A 9 0.63 10.56 -2.18
N GLN A 10 0.87 9.26 -1.99
CA GLN A 10 -0.01 8.38 -1.22
C GLN A 10 -0.24 8.88 0.21
N LEU A 11 0.78 9.42 0.86
CA LEU A 11 0.66 9.96 2.22
C LEU A 11 -0.08 11.30 2.23
N ASP A 12 0.27 12.22 1.32
CA ASP A 12 -0.34 13.55 1.24
C ASP A 12 -1.87 13.45 1.09
N VAL A 13 -2.34 12.46 0.31
CA VAL A 13 -3.78 12.24 0.08
C VAL A 13 -4.43 11.34 1.13
N TYR A 14 -3.65 10.59 1.91
CA TYR A 14 -4.15 9.72 2.97
C TYR A 14 -4.80 10.54 4.08
N ASP A 15 -4.12 11.60 4.53
CA ASP A 15 -4.60 12.48 5.60
C ASP A 15 -5.74 13.40 5.14
N ALA A 16 -5.85 13.62 3.82
CA ALA A 16 -6.99 14.30 3.20
C ALA A 16 -8.21 13.38 2.99
N HIS A 17 -8.11 12.09 3.31
CA HIS A 17 -9.15 11.08 3.10
C HIS A 17 -9.62 10.96 1.63
N ASP A 18 -8.80 11.36 0.66
CA ASP A 18 -9.13 11.33 -0.77
C ASP A 18 -8.88 9.93 -1.34
N THR A 19 -9.96 9.14 -1.40
CA THR A 19 -9.88 7.75 -1.86
C THR A 19 -9.41 7.65 -3.31
N GLU A 20 -9.87 8.52 -4.20
CA GLU A 20 -9.58 8.44 -5.63
C GLU A 20 -8.11 8.71 -5.90
N ARG A 21 -7.58 9.80 -5.33
CA ARG A 21 -6.17 10.16 -5.49
C ARG A 21 -5.26 9.17 -4.80
N PHE A 22 -5.70 8.57 -3.69
CA PHE A 22 -4.94 7.52 -3.01
C PHE A 22 -4.76 6.28 -3.89
N VAL A 23 -5.85 5.75 -4.48
CA VAL A 23 -5.77 4.52 -5.28
C VAL A 23 -5.13 4.72 -6.66
N ALA A 24 -5.07 5.95 -7.16
CA ALA A 24 -4.40 6.30 -8.40
C ALA A 24 -2.88 6.01 -8.37
N GLU A 25 -2.28 6.01 -7.18
CA GLU A 25 -0.84 5.75 -7.00
C GLU A 25 -0.49 4.25 -6.97
N TYR A 26 -1.45 3.37 -7.24
CA TYR A 26 -1.27 1.92 -7.26
C TYR A 26 -1.55 1.34 -8.66
N ALA A 27 -0.94 0.20 -8.96
CA ALA A 27 -1.24 -0.57 -10.17
C ALA A 27 -2.68 -1.15 -10.14
N ASP A 28 -3.27 -1.40 -11.30
CA ASP A 28 -4.63 -1.97 -11.41
C ASP A 28 -4.72 -3.36 -10.77
N ASP A 29 -3.64 -4.13 -10.82
CA ASP A 29 -3.48 -5.47 -10.28
C ASP A 29 -2.88 -5.50 -8.85
N VAL A 30 -2.96 -4.38 -8.11
CA VAL A 30 -2.43 -4.27 -6.75
C VAL A 30 -2.86 -5.44 -5.86
N LYS A 31 -1.90 -6.00 -5.12
CA LYS A 31 -2.12 -7.05 -4.13
C LYS A 31 -1.73 -6.54 -2.75
N VAL A 32 -2.66 -6.61 -1.81
CA VAL A 32 -2.43 -6.23 -0.41
C VAL A 32 -2.36 -7.47 0.43
N PHE A 33 -1.29 -7.61 1.20
CA PHE A 33 -1.05 -8.74 2.08
C PHE A 33 -1.10 -8.27 3.54
N ARG A 34 -1.53 -9.18 4.42
CA ARG A 34 -1.38 -9.02 5.86
C ARG A 34 -0.56 -10.20 6.38
N PRO A 35 0.76 -10.01 6.58
CA PRO A 35 1.61 -11.05 7.17
C PRO A 35 1.05 -11.54 8.51
N PRO A 36 1.22 -12.84 8.84
CA PRO A 36 2.02 -13.84 8.11
C PRO A 36 1.29 -14.54 6.97
N ALA A 37 0.05 -14.15 6.63
CA ALA A 37 -0.71 -14.82 5.58
C ALA A 37 0.00 -14.75 4.21
N THR A 38 0.00 -15.88 3.50
CA THR A 38 0.60 -16.06 2.17
C THR A 38 -0.40 -15.81 1.02
N GLY A 39 -1.64 -15.47 1.35
CA GLY A 39 -2.64 -15.00 0.39
C GLY A 39 -2.83 -13.49 0.48
N PRO A 40 -3.13 -12.80 -0.64
CA PRO A 40 -3.54 -11.41 -0.57
C PRO A 40 -4.90 -11.32 0.12
N ILE A 41 -5.05 -10.33 1.00
CA ILE A 41 -6.34 -9.98 1.60
C ILE A 41 -7.19 -9.09 0.69
N LEU A 42 -6.56 -8.45 -0.30
CA LEU A 42 -7.20 -7.68 -1.37
C LEU A 42 -6.43 -7.91 -2.67
N SER A 43 -7.16 -8.09 -3.75
CA SER A 43 -6.60 -8.20 -5.10
C SER A 43 -7.37 -7.27 -6.04
N GLY A 44 -6.63 -6.43 -6.75
CA GLY A 44 -7.16 -5.46 -7.69
C GLY A 44 -7.56 -4.12 -7.05
N LYS A 45 -7.41 -3.06 -7.85
CA LYS A 45 -7.64 -1.66 -7.43
C LYS A 45 -9.07 -1.39 -6.96
N GLN A 46 -10.07 -2.05 -7.56
CA GLN A 46 -11.47 -1.88 -7.15
C GLN A 46 -11.72 -2.39 -5.72
N ALA A 47 -11.24 -3.59 -5.39
CA ALA A 47 -11.35 -4.14 -4.03
C ALA A 47 -10.59 -3.27 -3.02
N PHE A 48 -9.42 -2.76 -3.41
CA PHE A 48 -8.61 -1.87 -2.61
C PHE A 48 -9.33 -0.54 -2.30
N LYS A 49 -9.90 0.11 -3.31
CA LYS A 49 -10.69 1.35 -3.22
C LYS A 49 -11.86 1.20 -2.24
N VAL A 50 -12.69 0.16 -2.43
CA VAL A 50 -13.85 -0.09 -1.59
C VAL A 50 -13.45 -0.29 -0.12
N ARG A 51 -12.37 -1.04 0.13
CA ARG A 51 -11.87 -1.30 1.48
C ARG A 51 -11.38 -0.03 2.17
N TYR A 52 -10.61 0.81 1.49
CA TYR A 52 -10.06 2.03 2.09
C TYR A 52 -11.13 3.08 2.37
N ALA A 53 -12.06 3.29 1.44
CA ALA A 53 -13.22 4.17 1.65
C ALA A 53 -14.02 3.75 2.90
N LYS A 54 -14.38 2.46 3.00
CA LYS A 54 -15.23 1.95 4.09
C LYS A 54 -14.55 1.88 5.44
N ASN A 55 -13.25 1.61 5.50
CA ASN A 55 -12.60 1.20 6.76
C ASN A 55 -11.45 2.09 7.22
N ARG A 56 -10.90 2.93 6.33
CA ARG A 56 -9.83 3.86 6.68
C ARG A 56 -10.32 5.30 6.63
N PHE A 57 -10.86 5.72 5.49
CA PHE A 57 -11.19 7.12 5.23
C PHE A 57 -12.58 7.53 5.72
N ALA A 58 -13.40 6.58 6.17
CA ALA A 58 -14.63 6.87 6.93
C ALA A 58 -14.38 7.28 8.39
N LEU A 59 -13.13 7.32 8.86
CA LEU A 59 -12.80 7.61 10.27
C LEU A 59 -12.39 9.08 10.42
N PRO A 60 -13.16 9.91 11.15
CA PRO A 60 -13.09 11.38 11.06
C PRO A 60 -11.80 12.02 11.61
N ASN A 61 -11.03 11.34 12.46
CA ASN A 61 -9.87 11.92 13.15
C ASN A 61 -8.55 11.18 12.85
N ARG A 62 -8.40 10.63 11.64
CA ARG A 62 -7.18 9.93 11.27
C ARG A 62 -6.18 10.90 10.62
N GLN A 63 -5.01 11.01 11.23
CA GLN A 63 -3.83 11.71 10.71
C GLN A 63 -2.63 10.79 10.89
N SER A 64 -1.71 10.79 9.92
CA SER A 64 -0.54 9.92 9.92
C SER A 64 0.73 10.74 10.03
N GLU A 65 1.40 10.66 11.17
CA GLU A 65 2.72 11.26 11.32
C GLU A 65 3.82 10.30 10.83
N VAL A 66 4.67 10.76 9.91
CA VAL A 66 5.85 9.99 9.49
C VAL A 66 6.99 10.22 10.44
N VAL A 67 7.24 9.24 11.30
CA VAL A 67 8.36 9.27 12.27
C VAL A 67 9.71 8.99 11.59
N ASN A 68 9.75 8.11 10.59
CA ASN A 68 10.95 7.78 9.84
C ASN A 68 10.63 7.25 8.43
N ARG A 69 11.56 7.42 7.48
CA ARG A 69 11.45 6.90 6.10
C ARG A 69 12.77 6.31 5.64
N ILE A 70 12.73 5.06 5.17
CA ILE A 70 13.86 4.38 4.54
C ILE A 70 13.54 4.17 3.06
N VAL A 71 14.50 4.46 2.18
CA VAL A 71 14.39 4.22 0.73
C VAL A 71 15.40 3.13 0.36
N ALA A 72 14.91 1.98 -0.10
CA ALA A 72 15.76 0.86 -0.50
C ALA A 72 15.38 0.36 -1.90
N GLY A 73 15.55 1.21 -2.92
CA GLY A 73 15.27 0.87 -4.32
C GLY A 73 13.86 0.35 -4.56
N ASN A 74 13.70 -0.52 -5.57
CA ASN A 74 12.46 -1.25 -5.83
C ASN A 74 12.53 -2.63 -5.17
N ILE A 75 12.03 -2.74 -3.93
CA ILE A 75 12.11 -3.99 -3.17
C ILE A 75 11.05 -4.96 -3.68
N LYS A 76 11.49 -5.99 -4.40
CA LYS A 76 10.71 -7.22 -4.60
C LYS A 76 11.28 -8.32 -3.73
N LYS A 77 10.81 -8.42 -2.48
CA LYS A 77 10.95 -9.67 -1.73
C LYS A 77 9.73 -9.89 -0.86
N TRP A 78 8.86 -10.78 -1.31
CA TRP A 78 7.73 -11.28 -0.56
C TRP A 78 7.51 -12.76 -0.94
N GLY A 79 7.57 -13.64 0.07
CA GLY A 79 7.57 -15.11 -0.08
C GLY A 79 8.78 -15.77 0.61
N PRO A 80 8.71 -17.07 0.96
CA PRO A 80 9.85 -17.79 1.53
C PRO A 80 11.05 -17.75 0.57
N THR A 81 12.26 -17.65 1.12
CA THR A 81 13.49 -17.82 0.33
C THR A 81 13.47 -19.23 -0.28
N PRO A 82 13.64 -19.40 -1.60
CA PRO A 82 13.71 -20.74 -2.17
C PRO A 82 14.90 -21.47 -1.53
N THR A 83 14.65 -22.64 -0.97
CA THR A 83 15.72 -23.54 -0.54
C THR A 83 16.46 -23.96 -1.80
N LEU A 84 17.70 -23.50 -1.95
CA LEU A 84 18.59 -24.04 -2.97
C LEU A 84 18.92 -25.48 -2.56
N SER A 85 18.35 -26.45 -3.26
CA SER A 85 18.87 -27.82 -3.24
C SER A 85 20.25 -27.77 -3.91
N VAL A 86 21.29 -28.06 -3.11
CA VAL A 86 22.64 -28.37 -3.58
C VAL A 86 22.62 -29.72 -4.29
#